data_AF-A0A151UDC3-F1
#
_entry.id   AF-A0A151UDC3-F1
#
_cell.length_a   1.000
_cell.length_b   1.000
_cell.length_c   1.000
_cell.angle_alpha   90.00
_cell.angle_beta   90.00
_cell.angle_gamma   90.00
#
_symmetry.space_group_name_H-M   'P 1'
#
loop_
_entity.id
_entity.type
_entity.pdbx_description
1 polymer ?
#
loop_
_entity_poly.entity_id
_entity_poly.type
_entity_poly.pdbx_seq_one_letter_code
_entity_poly.pdbx_strand_id
1 'polypeptide(L)'
;MRDFLEWSLYQGWLKQHLKYLHWYCAVALAPDVNIDAFIDRPIYIRTWYSPKVDLSTFRFGVMFRVFDWVVELSRRLMVIPVDHPLTDHWTIRLSA
;
A
#
# COMPACT_ATOMS: atom_id res chain seq x y z
N MET A 1 -0.03 29.64 -25.08
CA MET A 1 0.66 28.33 -24.98
C MET A 1 0.77 27.82 -23.54
N ARG A 2 0.92 28.67 -22.51
CA ARG A 2 0.92 28.22 -21.09
C ARG A 2 -0.41 27.61 -20.65
N ASP A 3 -1.53 28.17 -21.11
CA ASP A 3 -2.87 27.73 -20.70
C ASP A 3 -3.17 26.28 -21.13
N PHE A 4 -2.65 25.87 -22.29
CA PHE A 4 -2.75 24.48 -22.76
C PHE A 4 -1.96 23.51 -21.88
N LEU A 5 -0.81 23.94 -21.37
CA LEU A 5 0.04 23.12 -20.50
C LEU A 5 -0.64 22.91 -19.14
N GLU A 6 -1.20 23.98 -18.56
CA GLU A 6 -1.94 23.93 -17.30
C GLU A 6 -3.19 23.06 -17.40
N TRP A 7 -3.93 23.17 -18.51
CA TRP A 7 -5.07 22.30 -18.78
C TRP A 7 -4.68 20.82 -18.88
N SER A 8 -3.59 20.51 -19.58
CA SER A 8 -3.10 19.12 -19.71
C SER A 8 -2.65 18.53 -18.38
N LEU A 9 -2.00 19.34 -17.54
CA LEU A 9 -1.61 18.97 -16.17
C LEU A 9 -2.84 18.69 -15.31
N TYR A 10 -3.84 19.57 -15.35
CA TYR A 10 -5.08 19.41 -14.60
C TYR A 10 -5.85 18.15 -15.03
N GLN A 11 -5.95 17.88 -16.34
CA GLN A 11 -6.55 16.65 -16.84
C GLN A 11 -5.78 15.39 -16.42
N GLY A 12 -4.44 15.45 -16.43
CA GLY A 12 -3.59 14.36 -15.94
C GLY A 12 -3.83 14.06 -14.46
N TRP A 13 -3.87 15.11 -13.64
CA TRP A 13 -4.15 15.02 -12.21
C TRP A 13 -5.55 14.45 -11.94
N LEU A 14 -6.58 14.94 -12.63
CA LEU A 14 -7.95 14.46 -12.50
C LEU A 14 -8.07 12.96 -12.86
N LYS A 15 -7.40 12.52 -13.93
CA LYS A 15 -7.35 11.10 -14.31
C LYS A 15 -6.71 10.23 -13.22
N GLN A 16 -5.62 10.69 -12.62
CA GLN A 16 -4.98 9.98 -11.51
C GLN A 16 -5.90 9.91 -10.28
N HIS A 17 -6.58 11.00 -9.95
CA HIS A 17 -7.51 11.07 -8.84
C HIS A 17 -8.70 10.11 -9.02
N LEU A 18 -9.30 10.09 -10.21
CA LEU A 18 -10.42 9.18 -10.53
C LEU A 18 -9.99 7.71 -10.51
N LYS A 19 -8.79 7.38 -10.98
CA LYS A 19 -8.23 6.01 -10.86
C LYS A 19 -8.12 5.57 -9.40
N TYR A 20 -7.69 6.47 -8.52
CA TYR A 20 -7.60 6.16 -7.08
C TYR A 20 -8.97 5.94 -6.44
N LEU A 21 -9.93 6.82 -6.72
CA LEU A 21 -11.31 6.66 -6.22
C LEU A 21 -11.93 5.35 -6.68
N HIS A 22 -11.75 5.01 -7.95
CA HIS A 22 -12.24 3.74 -8.50
C HIS A 22 -11.61 2.54 -7.77
N TRP A 23 -10.28 2.52 -7.61
CA TRP A 23 -9.59 1.48 -6.85
C TRP A 23 -10.05 1.42 -5.39
N TYR A 24 -10.26 2.56 -4.73
CA TYR A 24 -10.71 2.59 -3.34
C TYR A 24 -12.10 1.96 -3.17
N CYS A 25 -13.04 2.31 -4.05
CA CYS A 25 -14.38 1.74 -4.01
C CYS A 25 -14.43 0.27 -4.39
N ALA A 26 -13.64 -0.16 -5.37
CA ALA A 26 -13.68 -1.52 -5.90
C ALA A 26 -12.83 -2.51 -5.10
N VAL A 27 -11.69 -2.06 -4.58
CA VAL A 27 -10.68 -2.91 -3.91
C VAL A 27 -10.66 -2.59 -2.44
N ALA A 28 -10.34 -1.37 -2.01
CA ALA A 28 -10.05 -1.07 -0.61
C ALA A 28 -11.23 -1.31 0.37
N LEU A 29 -12.47 -1.17 -0.11
CA LEU A 29 -13.68 -1.45 0.67
C LEU A 29 -14.13 -2.92 0.63
N ALA A 30 -13.48 -3.76 -0.18
CA ALA A 30 -13.79 -5.18 -0.21
C ALA A 30 -13.33 -5.84 1.09
N PRO A 31 -14.12 -6.75 1.68
CA PRO A 31 -13.76 -7.45 2.92
C PRO A 31 -12.52 -8.34 2.75
N ASP A 32 -12.29 -8.85 1.54
CA ASP A 32 -11.21 -9.80 1.22
C ASP A 32 -10.06 -9.15 0.42
N VAL A 33 -9.60 -7.97 0.87
CA VAL A 33 -8.47 -7.29 0.23
C VAL A 33 -7.19 -8.12 0.34
N ASN A 34 -6.66 -8.54 -0.81
CA ASN A 34 -5.34 -9.12 -0.90
C ASN A 34 -4.25 -8.04 -0.78
N ILE A 35 -3.15 -8.40 -0.11
CA ILE A 35 -1.97 -7.54 0.05
C ILE A 35 -1.43 -7.11 -1.32
N ASP A 36 -1.42 -8.00 -2.32
CA ASP A 36 -0.95 -7.66 -3.67
C ASP A 36 -1.79 -6.56 -4.31
N ALA A 37 -3.12 -6.61 -4.14
CA ALA A 37 -4.04 -5.59 -4.64
C ALA A 37 -3.91 -4.26 -3.89
N PHE A 38 -3.51 -4.29 -2.62
CA PHE A 38 -3.14 -3.12 -1.82
C PHE A 38 -1.79 -2.52 -2.23
N ILE A 39 -0.83 -3.39 -2.55
CA ILE A 39 0.47 -3.01 -3.04
C ILE A 39 0.31 -2.29 -4.36
N ASP A 40 -0.45 -2.84 -5.31
CA ASP A 40 -0.63 -2.29 -6.68
C ASP A 40 -1.62 -1.12 -6.79
N ARG A 41 -1.87 -0.43 -5.68
CA ARG A 41 -2.76 0.73 -5.69
C ARG A 41 -2.24 1.84 -6.61
N PRO A 42 -3.13 2.53 -7.35
CA PRO A 42 -2.76 3.70 -8.12
C PRO A 42 -2.26 4.80 -7.17
N ILE A 43 -1.07 5.32 -7.46
CA ILE A 43 -0.52 6.45 -6.73
C ILE A 43 -1.11 7.73 -7.32
N TYR A 44 -1.72 8.55 -6.47
CA TYR A 44 -2.19 9.88 -6.86
C TYR A 44 -1.47 10.94 -6.05
N ILE A 45 -1.24 12.08 -6.68
CA ILE A 45 -0.68 13.25 -6.03
C ILE A 45 -1.86 14.07 -5.50
N ARG A 46 -1.86 14.44 -4.22
CA ARG A 46 -2.94 15.26 -3.63
C ARG A 46 -2.95 16.69 -4.19
N THR A 47 -1.80 17.16 -4.65
CA THR A 47 -1.59 18.49 -5.20
C THR A 47 -1.48 18.44 -6.72
N TRP A 48 -1.93 19.50 -7.37
CA TRP A 48 -1.80 19.66 -8.83
C TRP A 48 -0.34 19.92 -9.27
N TYR A 49 0.53 20.32 -8.34
CA TYR A 49 1.95 20.48 -8.57
C TYR A 49 2.73 19.23 -8.15
N SER A 50 3.85 18.96 -8.85
CA SER A 50 4.72 17.82 -8.56
C SER A 50 5.40 17.98 -7.20
N PRO A 51 5.20 17.05 -6.24
CA PRO A 51 5.93 17.07 -4.99
C PRO A 51 7.40 16.76 -5.26
N LYS A 52 8.30 17.28 -4.42
CA LYS A 52 9.74 16.97 -4.46
C LYS A 52 10.07 15.53 -4.01
N VAL A 53 9.06 14.77 -3.56
CA VAL A 53 9.22 13.43 -3.01
C VAL A 53 8.88 12.42 -4.08
N ASP A 54 9.77 11.45 -4.28
CA ASP A 54 9.51 10.33 -5.17
C ASP A 54 8.32 9.50 -4.68
N LEU A 55 7.37 9.26 -5.58
CA LEU A 55 6.11 8.57 -5.31
C LEU A 55 6.35 7.10 -4.95
N SER A 56 7.42 6.49 -5.47
CA SER A 56 7.79 5.12 -5.12
C SER A 56 8.20 5.01 -3.65
N THR A 57 9.02 5.96 -3.17
CA THR A 57 9.43 6.06 -1.76
C THR A 57 8.23 6.20 -0.82
N PHE A 58 7.23 7.00 -1.20
CA PHE A 58 6.00 7.12 -0.42
C PHE A 58 5.22 5.80 -0.36
N ARG A 59 5.13 5.07 -1.48
CA ARG A 59 4.45 3.77 -1.56
C ARG A 59 5.13 2.74 -0.64
N PHE A 60 6.46 2.66 -0.66
CA PHE A 60 7.23 1.78 0.22
C PHE A 60 7.06 2.16 1.71
N GLY A 61 7.13 3.44 2.07
CA GLY A 61 6.96 3.88 3.46
C GLY A 61 5.61 3.49 4.07
N VAL A 62 4.54 3.50 3.27
CA VAL A 62 3.22 3.01 3.73
C VAL A 62 3.21 1.50 3.93
N MET A 63 3.88 0.72 3.07
CA MET A 63 3.96 -0.75 3.24
C MET A 63 4.68 -1.13 4.52
N PHE A 64 5.83 -0.51 4.79
CA PHE A 64 6.57 -0.75 6.03
C PHE A 64 5.73 -0.43 7.27
N ARG A 65 4.94 0.65 7.23
CA ARG A 65 4.03 0.97 8.33
C ARG A 65 2.95 -0.10 8.56
N VAL A 66 2.38 -0.66 7.49
CA VAL A 66 1.42 -1.77 7.61
C VAL A 66 2.12 -3.01 8.19
N PHE A 67 3.33 -3.31 7.75
CA PHE A 67 4.12 -4.40 8.30
C PHE A 67 4.41 -4.21 9.80
N ASP A 68 4.83 -3.02 10.21
CA ASP A 68 5.05 -2.68 11.62
C ASP A 68 3.78 -2.87 12.46
N TRP A 69 2.61 -2.49 11.92
CA TRP A 69 1.32 -2.73 12.58
C TRP A 69 0.99 -4.22 12.72
N VAL A 70 1.28 -5.05 11.71
CA VAL A 70 1.10 -6.50 11.80
C VAL A 70 2.04 -7.10 12.83
N VAL A 71 3.30 -6.66 12.89
CA VAL A 71 4.26 -7.11 13.90
C VAL A 71 3.80 -6.72 15.30
N GLU A 72 3.32 -5.49 15.49
CA GLU A 72 2.77 -5.03 16.77
C GLU A 72 1.51 -5.80 17.16
N LEU A 73 0.59 -6.01 16.22
CA LEU A 73 -0.62 -6.82 16.43
C LEU A 73 -0.24 -8.27 16.78
N SER A 74 0.74 -8.85 16.08
CA SER A 74 1.24 -10.18 16.33
C SER A 74 1.87 -10.29 17.71
N ARG A 75 2.66 -9.31 18.17
CA ARG A 75 3.16 -9.27 19.55
C ARG A 75 2.04 -9.20 20.59
N ARG A 76 0.97 -8.47 20.30
CA ARG A 76 -0.21 -8.38 21.18
C ARG A 76 -1.06 -9.65 21.17
N LEU A 77 -1.16 -10.32 20.02
CA LEU A 77 -1.93 -11.55 19.82
C LEU A 77 -1.14 -12.83 20.13
N MET A 78 0.20 -12.77 20.23
CA MET A 78 1.09 -13.86 20.68
C MET A 78 0.93 -14.19 22.18
N VAL A 79 -0.21 -13.85 22.79
CA VAL A 79 -0.74 -14.50 24.00
C VAL A 79 -1.59 -15.73 23.65
N ILE A 80 -1.79 -16.03 22.35
CA ILE A 80 -2.41 -17.29 21.91
C ILE A 80 -1.31 -18.36 21.83
N PRO A 81 -1.41 -19.48 22.58
CA PRO A 81 -0.37 -20.48 22.68
C PRO A 81 -0.10 -21.15 21.34
N VAL A 82 1.20 -21.29 21.03
CA VAL A 82 1.75 -21.91 19.82
C VAL A 82 1.64 -23.44 19.94
N ASP A 83 0.42 -23.97 19.88
CA ASP A 83 0.16 -25.39 19.66
C ASP A 83 -0.62 -25.59 18.34
N HIS A 84 -0.21 -24.88 17.29
CA HIS A 84 -0.78 -25.06 15.96
C HIS A 84 0.12 -25.99 15.14
N PRO A 85 -0.35 -27.18 14.69
CA PRO A 85 0.45 -28.21 14.01
C PRO A 85 0.93 -27.85 12.59
N LEU A 86 0.96 -26.56 12.23
CA LEU A 86 1.42 -26.07 10.92
C LEU A 86 2.75 -25.31 10.97
N THR A 87 3.42 -25.22 12.13
CA THR A 87 4.72 -24.54 12.28
C THR A 87 5.94 -25.43 12.04
N ASP A 88 5.77 -26.75 11.87
CA ASP A 88 6.89 -27.71 11.82
C ASP A 88 7.66 -27.77 10.49
N HIS A 89 7.22 -27.08 9.43
CA HIS A 89 7.79 -27.23 8.09
C HIS A 89 8.60 -26.04 7.56
N TRP A 90 8.71 -24.93 8.31
CA TRP A 90 9.49 -23.74 7.88
C TRP A 90 10.71 -23.40 8.74
N THR A 91 11.03 -24.20 9.76
CA THR A 91 12.30 -24.10 10.49
C THR A 91 13.44 -24.74 9.68
N ILE A 92 13.79 -24.08 8.56
CA ILE A 92 15.10 -24.27 7.95
C ILE A 92 16.13 -23.84 8.99
N ARG A 93 16.80 -24.85 9.56
CA ARG A 93 17.97 -24.67 10.43
C ARG A 93 19.02 -23.88 9.67
N LEU A 94 19.14 -22.59 9.97
CA LEU A 94 20.40 -21.87 9.78
C LEU A 94 21.29 -22.21 10.97
N SER A 95 21.99 -23.35 10.87
CA SER A 95 23.14 -23.65 11.72
C SER A 95 24.42 -23.34 10.95
N ALA A 96 25.15 -22.36 11.49
CA ALA A 96 26.60 -22.13 11.50
C ALA A 96 27.42 -22.51 10.25
#